data_AF-A0A3S0SRA1-F1
#
_entry.id   AF-A0A3S0SRA1-F1
#
_cell.length_a   1.000
_cell.length_b   1.000
_cell.length_c   1.000
_cell.angle_alpha   90.00
_cell.angle_beta   90.00
_cell.angle_gamma   90.00
#
_symmetry.space_group_name_H-M   'P 1'
#
loop_
_entity.id
_entity.type
_entity.pdbx_description
1 polymer ?
#
loop_
_entity_poly.entity_id
_entity_poly.type
_entity_poly.pdbx_seq_one_letter_code
_entity_poly.pdbx_strand_id
1 'polypeptide(L)'
;MANRITEGIAKAKEAIEARVAQGLTTKEKVEALGKELDMDMTMYCDFQNRKSIAATDGKLTLEEAQSIYSLIGNTPCTFNSLPTHTKVVLTQVYATLLPKV
;
A
#
# COMPACT_ATOMS: atom_id res chain seq x y z
N MET A 1 1.71 -19.61 4.37
CA MET A 1 1.86 -19.18 2.96
C MET A 1 2.61 -17.87 2.99
N ALA A 2 3.40 -17.55 1.97
CA ALA A 2 4.10 -16.28 1.97
C ALA A 2 3.12 -15.14 1.68
N ASN A 3 3.15 -14.10 2.51
CA ASN A 3 2.20 -13.01 2.48
C ASN A 3 2.58 -12.00 1.39
N ARG A 4 1.76 -11.90 0.33
CA ARG A 4 2.06 -11.07 -0.85
C ARG A 4 2.26 -9.59 -0.49
N ILE A 5 1.63 -9.12 0.58
CA ILE A 5 1.72 -7.72 1.02
C ILE A 5 3.10 -7.43 1.59
N THR A 6 3.60 -8.26 2.51
CA THR A 6 4.90 -8.05 3.14
C THR A 6 6.04 -8.28 2.15
N GLU A 7 5.93 -9.29 1.28
CA GLU A 7 6.88 -9.51 0.19
C GLU A 7 6.90 -8.35 -0.80
N GLY A 8 5.72 -7.83 -1.16
CA GLY A 8 5.59 -6.68 -2.04
C GLY A 8 6.30 -5.45 -1.47
N ILE A 9 6.15 -5.20 -0.16
CA ILE A 9 6.80 -4.09 0.54
C ILE A 9 8.32 -4.23 0.50
N ALA A 10 8.85 -5.43 0.79
CA ALA A 10 10.29 -5.68 0.75
C ALA A 10 10.87 -5.43 -0.66
N LYS A 11 10.22 -5.98 -1.70
CA LYS A 11 10.63 -5.78 -3.10
C LYS A 11 10.54 -4.32 -3.52
N ALA A 12 9.49 -3.61 -3.11
CA ALA A 12 9.33 -2.18 -3.42
C ALA A 12 10.43 -1.33 -2.77
N LYS A 13 10.80 -1.65 -1.52
CA LYS A 13 11.90 -0.99 -0.83
C LYS A 13 13.22 -1.17 -1.58
N GLU A 14 13.59 -2.40 -1.90
CA GLU A 14 14.82 -2.72 -2.65
C GLU A 14 14.84 -2.02 -4.02
N ALA A 15 13.72 -2.03 -4.74
CA ALA A 15 13.63 -1.42 -6.06
C ALA A 15 13.77 0.12 -6.01
N ILE A 16 13.24 0.77 -4.97
CA ILE A 16 13.38 2.22 -4.79
C ILE A 16 14.83 2.55 -4.41
N GLU A 17 15.41 1.83 -3.45
CA GLU A 17 16.80 2.02 -3.02
C GLU A 17 17.77 1.84 -4.19
N ALA A 18 17.58 0.80 -5.02
CA ALA A 18 18.38 0.56 -6.21
C ALA A 18 18.27 1.70 -7.24
N ARG A 19 17.05 2.21 -7.50
CA ARG A 19 16.84 3.34 -8.42
C ARG A 19 17.49 4.63 -7.92
N VAL A 20 17.46 4.88 -6.63
CA VAL A 20 18.16 6.03 -6.02
C VAL A 20 19.68 5.86 -6.13
N ALA A 21 20.21 4.67 -5.82
CA ALA A 21 21.65 4.39 -5.90
C ALA A 21 22.20 4.49 -7.33
N GLN A 22 21.40 4.12 -8.34
CA GLN A 22 21.74 4.22 -9.76
C GLN A 22 21.56 5.64 -10.32
N GLY A 23 21.08 6.61 -9.52
CA GLY A 23 20.82 7.97 -9.98
C GLY A 23 19.62 8.11 -10.93
N LEU A 24 18.77 7.07 -11.04
CA LEU A 24 17.57 7.08 -11.89
C LEU A 24 16.42 7.89 -11.27
N THR A 25 16.47 8.11 -9.96
CA THR A 25 15.58 9.02 -9.22
C THR A 25 16.31 9.60 -8.01
N THR A 26 15.67 10.52 -7.30
CA THR A 26 16.23 11.13 -6.07
C THR A 26 15.36 10.82 -4.86
N LYS A 27 15.91 10.96 -3.65
CA LYS A 27 15.14 10.75 -2.41
C LYS A 27 13.99 11.74 -2.31
N GLU A 28 14.19 12.98 -2.72
CA GLU A 28 13.17 14.04 -2.70
C GLU A 28 12.00 13.71 -3.61
N LYS A 29 12.24 13.13 -4.79
CA LYS A 29 11.17 12.67 -5.69
C LYS A 29 10.39 11.50 -5.08
N VAL A 30 11.06 10.60 -4.39
CA VAL A 30 10.41 9.48 -3.68
C VAL A 30 9.56 9.98 -2.51
N GLU A 31 10.03 10.98 -1.77
CA GLU A 31 9.26 11.61 -0.70
C GLU A 31 8.07 12.41 -1.24
N ALA A 32 8.24 13.13 -2.35
CA ALA A 32 7.15 13.84 -3.02
C ALA A 32 6.04 12.88 -3.46
N LEU A 33 6.39 11.77 -4.12
CA LEU A 33 5.45 10.69 -4.43
C LEU A 33 4.77 10.15 -3.17
N GLY A 34 5.53 9.99 -2.08
CA GLY A 34 4.98 9.55 -0.81
C GLY A 34 3.87 10.44 -0.27
N LYS A 35 3.93 11.76 -0.51
CA LYS A 35 2.89 12.73 -0.15
C LYS A 35 1.72 12.73 -1.13
N GLU A 36 1.99 12.58 -2.43
CA GLU A 36 0.94 12.47 -3.46
C GLU A 36 0.05 11.24 -3.26
N LEU A 37 0.60 10.19 -2.67
CA LEU A 37 -0.13 8.97 -2.32
C LEU A 37 -0.91 9.07 -1.01
N ASP A 38 -0.87 10.21 -0.30
CA ASP A 38 -1.66 10.37 0.93
C ASP A 38 -3.15 10.19 0.64
N MET A 39 -3.82 9.51 1.57
CA MET A 39 -5.24 9.23 1.45
C MET A 39 -6.05 10.17 2.35
N ASP A 40 -7.26 10.50 1.90
CA ASP A 40 -8.26 11.16 2.73
C ASP A 40 -9.16 10.16 3.46
N MET A 41 -10.10 10.66 4.27
CA MET A 41 -11.02 9.82 5.03
C MET A 41 -11.97 9.01 4.14
N THR A 42 -12.34 9.54 2.97
CA THR A 42 -13.24 8.86 2.02
C THR A 42 -12.54 7.64 1.43
N MET A 43 -11.30 7.83 0.96
CA MET A 43 -10.44 6.76 0.44
C MET A 43 -10.13 5.73 1.53
N TYR A 44 -9.90 6.18 2.77
CA TYR A 44 -9.67 5.28 3.90
C TYR A 44 -10.86 4.34 4.14
N CYS A 45 -12.06 4.90 4.23
CA CYS A 45 -13.29 4.12 4.41
C CYS A 45 -13.51 3.15 3.24
N ASP A 46 -13.33 3.63 2.00
CA ASP A 46 -13.49 2.79 0.81
C ASP A 46 -12.49 1.63 0.78
N PHE A 47 -11.21 1.88 1.10
CA PHE A 47 -10.20 0.83 1.15
C PHE A 47 -10.51 -0.21 2.24
N GLN A 48 -10.92 0.23 3.45
CA GLN A 48 -11.30 -0.70 4.52
C GLN A 48 -12.50 -1.57 4.14
N ASN A 49 -13.50 -1.01 3.47
CA ASN A 49 -14.66 -1.75 2.96
C ASN A 49 -14.24 -2.77 1.90
N ARG A 50 -13.47 -2.35 0.89
CA ARG A 50 -12.98 -3.23 -0.17
C ARG A 50 -12.12 -4.37 0.37
N LYS A 51 -11.23 -4.08 1.31
CA LYS A 51 -10.40 -5.08 1.98
C LYS A 51 -11.25 -6.15 2.66
N SER A 52 -12.33 -5.74 3.33
CA SER A 52 -13.24 -6.64 4.04
C SER A 52 -14.04 -7.52 3.06
N ILE A 53 -14.52 -6.94 1.96
CA ILE A 53 -15.17 -7.68 0.86
C ILE A 53 -14.19 -8.65 0.22
N ALA A 54 -12.97 -8.21 -0.10
CA ALA A 54 -11.94 -9.01 -0.76
C ALA A 54 -11.42 -10.17 0.11
N ALA A 55 -11.47 -10.03 1.43
CA ALA A 55 -11.20 -11.13 2.35
C ALA A 55 -12.34 -12.16 2.37
N THR A 56 -13.58 -11.70 2.20
CA THR A 56 -14.78 -12.55 2.19
C THR A 56 -14.94 -13.29 0.86
N ASP A 57 -14.62 -12.65 -0.26
CA ASP A 57 -14.71 -13.24 -1.61
C ASP A 57 -13.49 -14.10 -1.99
N GLY A 58 -12.48 -14.18 -1.11
CA GLY A 58 -11.28 -14.99 -1.28
C GLY A 58 -10.17 -14.37 -2.13
N LYS A 59 -10.30 -13.13 -2.60
CA LYS A 59 -9.20 -12.43 -3.31
C LYS A 59 -8.00 -12.11 -2.43
N LEU A 60 -8.27 -11.82 -1.15
CA LEU A 60 -7.26 -11.69 -0.10
C LEU A 60 -7.40 -12.86 0.87
N THR A 61 -6.28 -13.42 1.27
CA THR A 61 -6.25 -14.31 2.43
C THR A 61 -6.49 -13.50 3.71
N LEU A 62 -6.92 -14.16 4.79
CA LEU A 62 -7.12 -13.49 6.08
C LEU A 62 -5.84 -12.81 6.58
N GLU A 63 -4.68 -13.45 6.40
CA GLU A 63 -3.37 -12.93 6.81
C GLU A 63 -3.01 -11.64 6.04
N GLU A 64 -3.29 -11.60 4.74
CA GLU A 64 -3.09 -10.41 3.90
C GLU A 64 -4.04 -9.29 4.30
N ALA A 65 -5.31 -9.60 4.55
CA ALA A 65 -6.31 -8.62 4.98
C ALA A 65 -6.01 -8.06 6.38
N GLN A 66 -5.44 -8.86 7.27
CA GLN A 66 -4.93 -8.41 8.58
C GLN A 66 -3.70 -7.52 8.43
N SER A 67 -2.77 -7.90 7.55
CA SER A 67 -1.56 -7.10 7.29
C SER A 67 -1.90 -5.72 6.73
N ILE A 68 -2.83 -5.66 5.76
CA ILE A 68 -3.34 -4.39 5.23
C ILE A 68 -4.00 -3.57 6.33
N TYR A 69 -4.82 -4.19 7.19
CA TYR A 69 -5.49 -3.50 8.29
C TYR A 69 -4.49 -2.89 9.29
N SER A 70 -3.47 -3.65 9.69
CA SER A 70 -2.43 -3.17 10.60
C SER A 70 -1.63 -2.02 10.02
N LEU A 71 -1.41 -1.98 8.70
CA LEU A 71 -0.66 -0.92 8.03
C LEU A 71 -1.51 0.34 7.80
N ILE A 72 -2.75 0.19 7.35
CA ILE A 72 -3.68 1.31 7.14
C ILE A 72 -4.07 1.94 8.49
N GLY A 73 -4.20 1.12 9.53
CA GLY A 73 -4.55 1.56 10.88
C GLY A 73 -5.99 2.04 11.00
N ASN A 74 -6.23 2.85 12.03
CA ASN A 74 -7.57 3.32 12.40
C ASN A 74 -7.92 4.70 11.81
N THR A 75 -6.94 5.39 11.21
CA THR A 75 -7.12 6.72 10.63
C THR A 75 -6.24 6.88 9.39
N PRO A 76 -6.60 7.78 8.45
CA PRO A 76 -5.75 8.10 7.30
C PRO A 76 -4.32 8.50 7.70
N CYS A 77 -4.16 9.15 8.85
CA CYS A 77 -2.85 9.58 9.36
C CYS A 77 -1.87 8.42 9.55
N THR A 78 -2.36 7.24 9.95
CA THR A 78 -1.51 6.05 10.10
C THR A 78 -0.92 5.65 8.74
N PHE A 79 -1.76 5.55 7.71
CA PHE A 79 -1.32 5.31 6.34
C PHE A 79 -0.38 6.41 5.82
N ASN A 80 -0.74 7.68 6.02
CA ASN A 80 0.02 8.84 5.52
C ASN A 80 1.41 8.96 6.18
N SER A 81 1.61 8.36 7.36
CA SER A 81 2.92 8.30 8.02
C SER A 81 3.83 7.17 7.51
N LEU A 82 3.33 6.26 6.67
CA LEU A 82 4.10 5.12 6.18
C LEU A 82 5.20 5.54 5.20
N PRO A 83 6.30 4.77 5.08
CA PRO A 83 7.28 4.97 4.02
C PRO A 83 6.66 4.83 2.63
N THR A 84 7.19 5.57 1.65
CA THR A 84 6.67 5.57 0.26
C THR A 84 6.56 4.17 -0.34
N HIS A 85 7.55 3.28 -0.12
CA HIS A 85 7.51 1.92 -0.63
C HIS A 85 6.27 1.14 -0.16
N THR A 86 5.84 1.37 1.09
CA THR A 86 4.67 0.72 1.67
C THR A 86 3.39 1.31 1.10
N LYS A 87 3.32 2.63 0.99
CA LYS A 87 2.19 3.32 0.35
C LYS A 87 1.97 2.85 -1.09
N VAL A 88 3.04 2.70 -1.87
CA VAL A 88 2.98 2.21 -3.26
C VAL A 88 2.32 0.82 -3.33
N VAL A 89 2.77 -0.12 -2.51
CA VAL A 89 2.22 -1.49 -2.51
C VAL A 89 0.76 -1.50 -2.09
N LEU A 90 0.41 -0.77 -1.03
CA LEU A 90 -0.98 -0.68 -0.57
C LEU A 90 -1.88 0.02 -1.59
N THR A 91 -1.38 1.04 -2.29
CA THR A 91 -2.11 1.72 -3.36
C THR A 91 -2.32 0.80 -4.57
N GLN A 92 -1.33 -0.01 -4.93
CA GLN A 92 -1.48 -1.04 -5.96
C GLN A 92 -2.52 -2.07 -5.58
N VAL A 93 -2.49 -2.55 -4.33
CA VAL A 93 -3.51 -3.46 -3.81
C VAL A 93 -4.89 -2.80 -3.89
N TYR A 94 -5.04 -1.59 -3.38
CA TYR A 94 -6.29 -0.83 -3.46
C TYR A 94 -6.81 -0.73 -4.90
N ALA A 95 -5.95 -0.41 -5.87
CA ALA A 95 -6.31 -0.36 -7.28
C ALA A 95 -6.76 -1.72 -7.84
N THR A 96 -6.12 -2.83 -7.43
CA THR A 96 -6.54 -4.18 -7.85
C THR A 96 -7.86 -4.64 -7.24
N LEU A 97 -8.29 -4.01 -6.13
CA LEU A 97 -9.59 -4.25 -5.51
C LEU A 97 -10.71 -3.39 -6.11
N LEU A 98 -10.41 -2.51 -7.08
CA LEU A 98 -11.43 -1.79 -7.84
C LEU A 98 -12.19 -2.80 -8.72
N PRO A 99 -13.54 -2.73 -8.77
CA PRO A 99 -14.30 -3.52 -9.73
C PRO A 99 -13.81 -3.17 -11.13
N LYS A 100 -13.60 -4.20 -11.96
CA LYS A 100 -13.36 -3.98 -13.39
C LYS A 100 -14.60 -3.29 -13.96
N VAL A 101 -14.42 -2.08 -14.47
CA VAL A 101 -15.44 -1.35 -15.24
C VAL A 101 -15.71 -2.11 -16.54
#